data_AF-K1TDP6-F1
#
_entry.id   AF-K1TDP6-F1
#
_cell.length_a   1.000
_cell.length_b   1.000
_cell.length_c   1.000
_cell.angle_alpha   90.00
_cell.angle_beta   90.00
_cell.angle_gamma   90.00
#
_symmetry.space_group_name_H-M   'P 1'
#
loop_
_entity.id
_entity.type
_entity.pdbx_description
1 polymer ?
#
loop_
_entity_poly.entity_id
_entity_poly.type
_entity_poly.pdbx_seq_one_letter_code
_entity_poly.pdbx_strand_id
1 'polypeptide(L)'
;DGNPVFLQFKDIVNYFEEGDTFIFNNTKVFPARLYGTKEKTDAKIEVFLLRELNPEMRLWDVLVEPARKIRIGNKLFFDDVNEMVAEVIDNTTSRGRTLRFLYDEDGNHDVFKRSLFALGEAPLPRYVIDAREDHHATEDDMDDFQCVFAEVEGAVTAPATGLHFSRELMKRMEINGINEAYITLHCGLGNFHDIEVEDLTKHKMDSEQMMISQEACDLVNKTKLAGHRVCAIGTSVMKA
;
A
#
# COMPACT_ATOMS: atom_id res chain seq x y z
N ASP A 1 -2.40 -10.07 38.36
CA ASP A 1 -1.08 -10.40 38.93
C ASP A 1 0.11 -9.94 38.09
N GLY A 2 -0.06 -9.07 37.09
CA GLY A 2 1.07 -8.53 36.29
C GLY A 2 1.74 -9.53 35.35
N ASN A 3 1.38 -10.82 35.42
CA ASN A 3 1.89 -11.85 34.54
C ASN A 3 1.26 -11.71 33.13
N PRO A 4 2.08 -11.76 32.07
CA PRO A 4 1.56 -11.77 30.71
C PRO A 4 0.73 -13.04 30.47
N VAL A 5 -0.40 -12.88 29.79
CA VAL A 5 -1.26 -13.98 29.36
C VAL A 5 -0.95 -14.26 27.89
N PHE A 6 -0.67 -15.52 27.55
CA PHE A 6 -0.49 -15.95 26.18
C PHE A 6 -1.85 -16.32 25.58
N LEU A 7 -2.21 -15.67 24.48
CA LEU A 7 -3.49 -15.83 23.81
C LEU A 7 -3.27 -16.12 22.33
N GLN A 8 -4.23 -16.78 21.69
CA GLN A 8 -4.29 -16.79 20.23
C GLN A 8 -4.94 -15.50 19.75
N PHE A 9 -4.56 -15.02 18.57
CA PHE A 9 -5.09 -13.75 18.06
C PHE A 9 -6.63 -13.74 17.96
N LYS A 10 -7.22 -14.88 17.56
CA LYS A 10 -8.68 -15.05 17.49
C LYS A 10 -9.40 -14.81 18.83
N ASP A 11 -8.69 -14.90 19.96
CA ASP A 11 -9.26 -14.72 21.29
C ASP A 11 -9.44 -13.24 21.64
N ILE A 12 -8.95 -12.31 20.79
CA ILE A 12 -9.12 -10.86 20.96
C ILE A 12 -10.59 -10.48 21.14
N VAL A 13 -11.51 -11.16 20.45
CA VAL A 13 -12.95 -10.87 20.52
C VAL A 13 -13.54 -11.08 21.90
N ASN A 14 -12.88 -11.87 22.77
CA ASN A 14 -13.33 -12.13 24.14
C ASN A 14 -12.99 -10.98 25.10
N TYR A 15 -12.19 -10.01 24.64
CA TYR A 15 -11.80 -8.84 25.41
C TYR A 15 -12.64 -7.62 25.09
N PHE A 16 -13.59 -7.72 24.16
CA PHE A 16 -14.46 -6.65 23.73
C PHE A 16 -15.93 -7.02 23.94
N GLU A 17 -16.77 -6.00 24.08
CA GLU A 17 -18.19 -6.12 24.38
C GLU A 17 -19.02 -5.49 23.27
N GLU A 18 -20.31 -5.81 23.24
CA GLU A 18 -21.26 -5.17 22.34
C GLU A 18 -21.18 -3.64 22.46
N GLY A 19 -21.14 -2.95 21.32
CA GLY A 19 -21.00 -1.50 21.25
C GLY A 19 -19.55 -1.00 21.14
N ASP A 20 -18.56 -1.81 21.47
CA ASP A 20 -17.15 -1.46 21.23
C ASP A 20 -16.88 -1.30 19.73
N THR A 21 -15.90 -0.47 19.35
CA THR A 21 -15.58 -0.18 17.94
C THR A 21 -14.12 -0.46 17.64
N PHE A 22 -13.88 -1.19 16.56
CA PHE A 22 -12.57 -1.38 15.97
C PHE A 22 -12.41 -0.47 14.77
N ILE A 23 -11.31 0.26 14.69
CA ILE A 23 -10.97 1.11 13.56
C ILE A 23 -9.92 0.39 12.72
N PHE A 24 -10.23 0.18 11.44
CA PHE A 24 -9.40 -0.51 10.47
C PHE A 24 -8.93 0.45 9.37
N ASN A 25 -7.79 0.13 8.76
CA ASN A 25 -7.32 0.79 7.54
C ASN A 25 -7.71 -0.05 6.32
N ASN A 26 -8.71 0.37 5.55
CA ASN A 26 -9.21 -0.37 4.37
C ASN A 26 -8.43 -0.09 3.08
N THR A 27 -7.21 0.45 3.17
CA THR A 27 -6.35 0.62 2.01
C THR A 27 -6.13 -0.70 1.29
N LYS A 28 -6.11 -0.65 -0.03
CA LYS A 28 -5.88 -1.79 -0.92
C LYS A 28 -4.60 -1.60 -1.70
N VAL A 29 -3.81 -2.66 -1.71
CA VAL A 29 -2.53 -2.78 -2.41
C VAL A 29 -2.79 -3.06 -3.89
N PHE A 30 -2.07 -2.35 -4.75
CA PHE A 30 -2.07 -2.59 -6.20
C PHE A 30 -0.73 -3.20 -6.64
N PRO A 31 -0.68 -3.91 -7.78
CA PRO A 31 0.55 -4.55 -8.27
C PRO A 31 1.54 -3.48 -8.76
N ALA A 32 2.39 -3.04 -7.84
CA ALA A 32 3.23 -1.86 -8.03
C ALA A 32 4.63 -2.17 -8.55
N ARG A 33 5.05 -3.44 -8.62
CA ARG A 33 6.40 -3.83 -9.07
C ARG A 33 6.40 -4.18 -10.56
N LEU A 34 7.03 -3.34 -11.36
CA LEU A 34 7.15 -3.50 -12.82
C LEU A 34 8.59 -3.78 -13.20
N TYR A 35 8.77 -4.51 -14.29
CA TYR A 35 10.07 -4.71 -14.93
C TYR A 35 10.05 -4.17 -16.35
N GLY A 36 11.15 -3.58 -16.76
CA GLY A 36 11.24 -2.99 -18.09
C GLY A 36 12.66 -2.84 -18.58
N THR A 37 12.80 -2.20 -19.72
CA THR A 37 14.08 -1.93 -20.37
C THR A 37 14.21 -0.45 -20.70
N LYS A 38 15.46 0.03 -20.68
CA LYS A 38 15.79 1.39 -21.10
C LYS A 38 16.00 1.45 -22.62
N GLU A 39 15.43 2.47 -23.25
CA GLU A 39 15.62 2.79 -24.68
C GLU A 39 17.11 2.66 -25.11
N LYS A 40 17.33 2.03 -26.28
CA LYS A 40 18.62 1.85 -26.98
C LYS A 40 19.63 0.92 -26.32
N THR A 41 19.54 0.70 -25.00
CA THR A 41 20.56 -0.06 -24.26
C THR A 41 20.07 -1.41 -23.78
N ASP A 42 18.76 -1.66 -23.84
CA ASP A 42 18.07 -2.84 -23.29
C ASP A 42 18.48 -3.17 -21.85
N ALA A 43 18.95 -2.16 -21.13
CA ALA A 43 19.32 -2.33 -19.74
C ALA A 43 18.07 -2.62 -18.93
N LYS A 44 18.02 -3.80 -18.30
CA LYS A 44 16.95 -4.18 -17.38
C LYS A 44 16.86 -3.19 -16.24
N ILE A 45 15.63 -2.81 -15.94
CA ILE A 45 15.28 -1.95 -14.83
C ILE A 45 14.06 -2.49 -14.10
N GLU A 46 14.05 -2.25 -12.81
CA GLU A 46 12.88 -2.41 -11.96
C GLU A 46 12.27 -1.01 -11.74
N VAL A 47 10.95 -0.91 -11.86
CA VAL A 47 10.18 0.28 -11.54
C VAL A 47 9.15 -0.09 -10.50
N PHE A 48 9.20 0.57 -9.36
CA PHE A 48 8.26 0.37 -8.27
C PHE A 48 7.35 1.59 -8.19
N LEU A 49 6.11 1.44 -8.63
CA LEU A 49 5.08 2.47 -8.53
C LEU A 49 4.85 2.84 -7.05
N LEU A 50 4.69 4.13 -6.74
CA LEU A 50 4.36 4.59 -5.39
C LEU A 50 2.94 5.12 -5.32
N ARG A 51 2.63 6.10 -6.16
CA ARG A 51 1.31 6.73 -6.24
C ARG A 51 1.13 7.44 -7.56
N GLU A 52 -0.13 7.57 -7.95
CA GLU A 52 -0.54 8.41 -9.05
C GLU A 52 -0.55 9.88 -8.62
N LEU A 53 0.16 10.73 -9.36
CA LEU A 53 0.24 12.17 -9.11
C LEU A 53 -0.80 12.95 -9.92
N ASN A 54 -1.04 12.53 -11.15
CA ASN A 54 -1.99 13.18 -12.05
C ASN A 54 -2.57 12.17 -13.05
N PRO A 55 -3.86 11.81 -12.93
CA PRO A 55 -4.54 10.89 -13.85
C PRO A 55 -4.57 11.38 -15.30
N GLU A 56 -4.91 12.65 -15.54
CA GLU A 56 -5.06 13.23 -16.88
C GLU A 56 -3.75 13.19 -17.68
N MET A 57 -2.64 13.46 -17.00
CA MET A 57 -1.30 13.43 -17.56
C MET A 57 -0.60 12.09 -17.40
N ARG A 58 -1.22 11.13 -16.71
CA ARG A 58 -0.67 9.81 -16.35
C ARG A 58 0.69 9.90 -15.68
N LEU A 59 0.78 10.81 -14.70
CA LEU A 59 2.00 11.04 -13.94
C LEU A 59 2.03 10.15 -12.70
N TRP A 60 3.14 9.47 -12.52
CA TRP A 60 3.36 8.55 -11.41
C TRP A 60 4.67 8.87 -10.70
N ASP A 61 4.60 8.86 -9.37
CA ASP A 61 5.79 8.84 -8.51
C ASP A 61 6.23 7.38 -8.39
N VAL A 62 7.51 7.11 -8.64
CA VAL A 62 8.06 5.76 -8.67
C VAL A 62 9.45 5.72 -8.06
N LEU A 63 9.88 4.54 -7.60
CA LEU A 63 11.30 4.23 -7.42
C LEU A 63 11.82 3.45 -8.62
N VAL A 64 13.08 3.66 -8.98
CA VAL A 64 13.74 2.94 -10.08
C VAL A 64 15.03 2.28 -9.60
N GLU A 65 15.29 1.06 -10.04
CA GLU A 65 16.54 0.34 -9.76
C GLU A 65 17.11 -0.26 -11.06
N PRO A 66 18.36 0.03 -11.44
CA PRO A 66 19.32 0.95 -10.81
C PRO A 66 19.09 2.44 -11.17
N ALA A 67 18.80 3.26 -10.16
CA ALA A 67 18.47 4.69 -10.34
C ALA A 67 19.54 5.51 -11.07
N ARG A 68 20.82 5.21 -10.85
CA ARG A 68 21.96 5.95 -11.45
C ARG A 68 21.96 5.91 -12.98
N LYS A 69 21.30 4.92 -13.59
CA LYS A 69 21.24 4.73 -15.04
C LYS A 69 20.07 5.49 -15.70
N ILE A 70 19.13 6.00 -14.89
CA ILE A 70 17.87 6.59 -15.35
C ILE A 70 17.88 8.11 -15.12
N ARG A 71 17.81 8.85 -16.22
CA ARG A 71 17.83 10.32 -16.27
C ARG A 71 16.56 10.86 -16.92
N ILE A 72 16.25 12.13 -16.66
CA ILE A 72 15.17 12.86 -17.32
C ILE A 72 15.32 12.77 -18.85
N GLY A 73 14.18 12.58 -19.53
CA GLY A 73 14.07 12.35 -20.97
C GLY A 73 14.38 10.93 -21.43
N ASN A 74 14.76 10.01 -20.52
CA ASN A 74 14.88 8.59 -20.88
C ASN A 74 13.48 7.97 -21.04
N LYS A 75 13.36 7.08 -22.03
CA LYS A 75 12.16 6.26 -22.22
C LYS A 75 12.38 4.85 -21.70
N LEU A 76 11.35 4.34 -21.04
CA LEU A 76 11.28 3.02 -20.42
C LEU A 76 10.16 2.22 -21.09
N PHE A 77 10.44 0.97 -21.41
CA PHE A 77 9.51 0.05 -22.07
C PHE A 77 9.19 -1.10 -21.10
N PHE A 78 7.91 -1.42 -20.93
CA PHE A 78 7.45 -2.41 -19.95
C PHE A 78 6.83 -3.66 -20.58
N ASP A 79 6.68 -3.67 -21.90
CA ASP A 79 6.16 -4.80 -22.66
C ASP A 79 6.96 -5.01 -23.95
N ASP A 80 6.80 -6.20 -24.54
CA ASP A 80 7.51 -6.57 -25.77
C ASP A 80 6.93 -5.87 -27.03
N VAL A 81 5.67 -5.43 -26.95
CA VAL A 81 4.93 -4.78 -28.05
C VAL A 81 5.10 -3.25 -28.08
N ASN A 82 5.75 -2.68 -27.07
CA ASN A 82 5.99 -1.25 -26.86
C ASN A 82 4.71 -0.40 -26.75
N GLU A 83 3.65 -0.94 -26.16
CA GLU A 83 2.39 -0.22 -25.89
C GLU A 83 2.48 0.54 -24.56
N MET A 84 3.14 -0.05 -23.56
CA MET A 84 3.39 0.58 -22.27
C MET A 84 4.79 1.20 -22.24
N VAL A 85 4.85 2.49 -22.59
CA VAL A 85 6.07 3.30 -22.56
C VAL A 85 5.93 4.43 -21.56
N ALA A 86 6.98 4.70 -20.78
CA ALA A 86 7.03 5.87 -19.91
C ALA A 86 8.26 6.74 -20.17
N GLU A 87 8.07 8.06 -20.10
CA GLU A 87 9.15 9.03 -20.11
C GLU A 87 9.46 9.51 -18.69
N VAL A 88 10.74 9.58 -18.36
CA VAL A 88 11.20 10.18 -17.10
C VAL A 88 11.12 11.69 -17.21
N ILE A 89 10.26 12.33 -16.44
CA ILE A 89 10.06 13.79 -16.51
C ILE A 89 10.75 14.55 -15.37
N ASP A 90 10.96 13.92 -14.22
CA ASP A 90 11.61 14.56 -13.06
C ASP A 90 12.31 13.56 -12.13
N ASN A 91 13.13 14.06 -11.21
CA ASN A 91 13.74 13.32 -10.10
C ASN A 91 13.12 13.80 -8.78
N THR A 92 12.70 12.87 -7.92
CA THR A 92 12.08 13.20 -6.61
C THR A 92 13.06 12.98 -5.45
N THR A 93 13.29 11.73 -5.08
CA THR A 93 14.29 11.32 -4.06
C THR A 93 15.52 10.72 -4.73
N SER A 94 16.50 10.25 -3.94
CA SER A 94 17.75 9.64 -4.46
C SER A 94 17.50 8.53 -5.49
N ARG A 95 16.46 7.71 -5.26
CA ARG A 95 15.99 6.65 -6.16
C ARG A 95 14.66 6.97 -6.86
N GLY A 96 14.01 8.06 -6.49
CA GLY A 96 12.69 8.41 -6.97
C GLY A 96 12.69 9.15 -8.31
N ARG A 97 11.71 8.86 -9.15
CA ARG A 97 11.46 9.52 -10.43
C ARG A 97 9.99 9.85 -10.58
N THR A 98 9.69 10.87 -11.36
CA THR A 98 8.34 11.04 -11.90
C THR A 98 8.33 10.51 -13.33
N LEU A 99 7.43 9.55 -13.58
CA LEU A 99 7.20 9.00 -14.90
C LEU A 99 5.92 9.56 -15.51
N ARG A 100 5.94 9.81 -16.82
CA ARG A 100 4.75 10.08 -17.63
C ARG A 100 4.53 8.91 -18.57
N PHE A 101 3.41 8.21 -18.45
CA PHE A 101 3.06 7.13 -19.37
C PHE A 101 2.51 7.66 -20.69
N LEU A 102 3.12 7.23 -21.79
CA LEU A 102 2.82 7.59 -23.17
C LEU A 102 1.88 6.53 -23.78
N TYR A 103 0.66 6.45 -23.26
CA TYR A 103 -0.34 5.46 -23.69
C TYR A 103 -1.30 6.06 -24.73
N ASP A 104 -1.38 5.48 -25.92
CA ASP A 104 -2.07 6.09 -27.09
C ASP A 104 -3.59 5.88 -27.13
N GLU A 105 -4.20 5.25 -26.12
CA GLU A 105 -5.67 5.15 -26.09
C GLU A 105 -6.32 6.44 -25.55
N ASP A 106 -7.00 7.15 -26.45
CA ASP A 106 -7.88 8.27 -26.16
C ASP A 106 -9.05 7.79 -25.26
N GLY A 107 -8.97 8.09 -23.96
CA GLY A 107 -10.15 8.40 -23.17
C GLY A 107 -10.59 7.46 -22.06
N ASN A 108 -9.80 6.48 -21.62
CA ASN A 108 -10.16 5.76 -20.38
C ASN A 108 -8.97 5.49 -19.45
N HIS A 109 -8.90 6.28 -18.39
CA HIS A 109 -7.91 6.13 -17.31
C HIS A 109 -7.92 4.73 -16.70
N ASP A 110 -9.10 4.13 -16.57
CA ASP A 110 -9.23 2.79 -15.99
C ASP A 110 -8.70 1.71 -16.92
N VAL A 111 -8.78 1.89 -18.25
CA VAL A 111 -8.15 0.97 -19.21
C VAL A 111 -6.64 1.04 -19.07
N PHE A 112 -6.09 2.26 -19.07
CA PHE A 112 -4.66 2.48 -18.84
C PHE A 112 -4.18 1.83 -17.53
N LYS A 113 -4.87 2.09 -16.41
CA LYS A 113 -4.52 1.50 -15.11
C LYS A 113 -4.59 -0.02 -15.12
N ARG A 114 -5.61 -0.62 -15.74
CA ARG A 114 -5.70 -2.09 -15.88
C ARG A 114 -4.53 -2.66 -16.67
N SER A 115 -4.17 -2.03 -17.79
CA SER A 115 -3.03 -2.45 -18.61
C SER A 115 -1.71 -2.31 -17.83
N LEU A 116 -1.54 -1.22 -17.09
CA LEU A 116 -0.36 -1.01 -16.23
C LEU A 116 -0.27 -2.07 -15.13
N PHE A 117 -1.37 -2.36 -14.45
CA PHE A 117 -1.42 -3.33 -13.36
C PHE A 117 -1.27 -4.78 -13.83
N ALA A 118 -1.68 -5.10 -15.06
CA ALA A 118 -1.46 -6.41 -15.65
C ALA A 118 0.03 -6.71 -15.90
N LEU A 119 0.87 -5.68 -15.99
CA LEU A 119 2.33 -5.81 -16.10
C LEU A 119 3.02 -5.88 -14.74
N GLY A 120 2.28 -5.58 -13.66
CA GLY A 120 2.81 -5.46 -12.32
C GLY A 120 2.70 -6.77 -11.54
N GLU A 121 3.61 -6.93 -10.59
CA GLU A 121 3.59 -7.98 -9.59
C GLU A 121 3.28 -7.42 -8.20
N ALA A 122 2.96 -8.32 -7.26
CA ALA A 122 2.76 -7.96 -5.88
C ALA A 122 3.96 -7.19 -5.31
N PRO A 123 3.72 -6.06 -4.63
CA PRO A 123 4.79 -5.25 -4.07
C PRO A 123 5.33 -5.83 -2.76
N LEU A 124 5.73 -7.11 -2.80
CA LEU A 124 6.31 -7.76 -1.65
C LEU A 124 7.63 -7.07 -1.26
N PRO A 125 7.94 -7.01 0.06
CA PRO A 125 9.21 -6.51 0.54
C PRO A 125 10.39 -7.32 -0.02
N ARG A 126 11.53 -6.66 -0.22
CA ARG A 126 12.75 -7.31 -0.75
C ARG A 126 13.20 -8.51 0.07
N TYR A 127 13.08 -8.45 1.40
CA TYR A 127 13.44 -9.59 2.25
C TYR A 127 12.59 -10.85 2.00
N VAL A 128 11.40 -10.73 1.40
CA VAL A 128 10.56 -11.87 1.00
C VAL A 128 10.96 -12.35 -0.38
N ILE A 129 11.02 -11.45 -1.37
CA ILE A 129 11.31 -11.77 -2.76
C ILE A 129 12.75 -12.32 -2.93
N ASP A 130 13.73 -11.69 -2.28
CA ASP A 130 15.14 -12.06 -2.38
C ASP A 130 15.44 -13.44 -1.76
N ALA A 131 14.54 -13.93 -0.90
CA ALA A 131 14.64 -15.25 -0.31
C ALA A 131 14.04 -16.36 -1.20
N ARG A 132 13.38 -16.02 -2.31
CA ARG A 132 12.82 -16.96 -3.28
C ARG A 132 13.84 -17.31 -4.36
N GLU A 133 13.65 -18.44 -5.03
CA GLU A 133 14.51 -18.88 -6.13
C GLU A 133 14.29 -18.06 -7.41
N ASP A 134 13.05 -17.69 -7.71
CA ASP A 134 12.69 -16.92 -8.89
C ASP A 134 12.86 -15.41 -8.71
N HIS A 135 12.93 -14.92 -7.47
CA HIS A 135 12.93 -13.50 -7.14
C HIS A 135 11.72 -12.73 -7.71
N HIS A 136 10.58 -13.40 -7.84
CA HIS A 136 9.32 -12.83 -8.34
C HIS A 136 8.15 -13.15 -7.40
N ALA A 137 7.08 -12.36 -7.52
CA ALA A 137 5.83 -12.69 -6.85
C ALA A 137 5.06 -13.76 -7.64
N THR A 138 4.31 -14.61 -6.93
CA THR A 138 3.33 -15.53 -7.51
C THR A 138 1.98 -14.84 -7.67
N GLU A 139 1.06 -15.47 -8.40
CA GLU A 139 -0.31 -14.96 -8.56
C GLU A 139 -1.04 -14.83 -7.21
N ASP A 140 -0.84 -15.81 -6.32
CA ASP A 140 -1.46 -15.85 -4.98
C ASP A 140 -0.98 -14.71 -4.06
N ASP A 141 0.22 -14.17 -4.28
CA ASP A 141 0.81 -13.15 -3.39
C ASP A 141 0.00 -11.86 -3.36
N MET A 142 -0.73 -11.53 -4.43
CA MET A 142 -1.59 -10.35 -4.43
C MET A 142 -2.77 -10.48 -3.47
N ASP A 143 -3.32 -11.70 -3.37
CA ASP A 143 -4.42 -12.01 -2.45
C ASP A 143 -3.91 -12.18 -1.02
N ASP A 144 -2.73 -12.80 -0.84
CA ASP A 144 -2.12 -13.03 0.47
C ASP A 144 -1.54 -11.75 1.08
N PHE A 145 -1.01 -10.83 0.26
CA PHE A 145 -0.49 -9.54 0.71
C PHE A 145 -1.60 -8.48 0.78
N GLN A 146 -2.73 -8.86 1.37
CA GLN A 146 -3.90 -8.00 1.51
C GLN A 146 -4.70 -8.25 2.78
N CYS A 147 -5.27 -7.18 3.34
CA CYS A 147 -6.27 -7.32 4.40
C CYS A 147 -7.59 -7.82 3.82
N VAL A 148 -8.31 -8.71 4.52
CA VAL A 148 -9.60 -9.26 4.06
C VAL A 148 -10.71 -8.22 3.88
N PHE A 149 -10.51 -7.01 4.42
CA PHE A 149 -11.40 -5.85 4.35
C PHE A 149 -10.84 -4.71 3.48
N ALA A 150 -9.80 -4.97 2.68
CA ALA A 150 -9.23 -3.98 1.78
C ALA A 150 -10.20 -3.60 0.65
N GLU A 151 -10.37 -2.30 0.43
CA GLU A 151 -11.38 -1.77 -0.48
C GLU A 151 -10.82 -0.65 -1.35
N VAL A 152 -10.14 0.34 -0.76
CA VAL A 152 -9.74 1.56 -1.45
C VAL A 152 -8.32 1.43 -1.99
N GLU A 153 -8.19 1.24 -3.29
CA GLU A 153 -6.91 1.11 -3.99
C GLU A 153 -6.05 2.37 -3.86
N GLY A 154 -4.77 2.19 -3.51
CA GLY A 154 -3.80 3.28 -3.54
C GLY A 154 -2.54 3.06 -2.69
N ALA A 155 -2.42 1.92 -2.00
CA ALA A 155 -1.22 1.58 -1.25
C ALA A 155 -0.30 0.65 -2.03
N VAL A 156 0.97 0.65 -1.61
CA VAL A 156 1.99 -0.30 -2.07
C VAL A 156 2.40 -1.27 -0.97
N THR A 157 1.80 -1.15 0.20
CA THR A 157 2.01 -2.05 1.33
C THR A 157 0.73 -2.23 2.12
N ALA A 158 0.47 -3.47 2.52
CA ALA A 158 -0.69 -3.79 3.34
C ALA A 158 -0.44 -3.37 4.80
N PRO A 159 -1.47 -2.91 5.53
CA PRO A 159 -1.38 -2.69 6.97
C PRO A 159 -1.11 -4.01 7.70
N ALA A 160 0.14 -4.23 8.14
CA ALA A 160 0.59 -5.52 8.66
C ALA A 160 -0.27 -6.05 9.84
N THR A 161 -0.71 -5.18 10.75
CA THR A 161 -1.59 -5.58 11.87
C THR A 161 -2.95 -6.09 11.38
N GLY A 162 -3.45 -5.57 10.25
CA GLY A 162 -4.71 -6.00 9.64
C GLY A 162 -4.65 -7.40 9.04
N LEU A 163 -3.45 -7.89 8.67
CA LEU A 163 -3.26 -9.23 8.08
C LEU A 163 -3.56 -10.37 9.05
N HIS A 164 -3.66 -10.09 10.37
CA HIS A 164 -4.06 -11.10 11.35
C HIS A 164 -5.56 -11.39 11.36
N PHE A 165 -6.38 -10.56 10.71
CA PHE A 165 -7.83 -10.73 10.68
C PHE A 165 -8.25 -11.63 9.52
N SER A 166 -8.96 -12.70 9.85
CA SER A 166 -9.61 -13.58 8.87
C SER A 166 -11.08 -13.22 8.69
N ARG A 167 -11.70 -13.67 7.58
CA ARG A 167 -13.14 -13.46 7.34
C ARG A 167 -13.99 -14.06 8.46
N GLU A 168 -13.58 -15.19 9.03
CA GLU A 168 -14.24 -15.85 10.14
C GLU A 168 -14.14 -15.02 11.43
N LEU A 169 -13.00 -14.36 11.67
CA LEU A 169 -12.82 -13.50 12.83
C LEU A 169 -13.71 -12.25 12.72
N MET A 170 -13.72 -11.60 11.56
CA MET A 170 -14.60 -10.45 11.30
C MET A 170 -16.07 -10.81 11.53
N LYS A 171 -16.50 -11.97 11.03
CA LYS A 171 -17.88 -12.46 11.27
C LYS A 171 -18.18 -12.71 12.74
N ARG A 172 -17.22 -13.20 13.54
CA ARG A 172 -17.40 -13.34 14.99
C ARG A 172 -17.50 -12.00 15.70
N MET A 173 -16.75 -11.00 15.25
CA MET A 173 -16.84 -9.64 15.78
C MET A 173 -18.22 -9.03 15.54
N GLU A 174 -18.74 -9.17 14.32
CA GLU A 174 -20.10 -8.76 13.96
C GLU A 174 -21.16 -9.45 14.85
N ILE A 175 -21.07 -10.77 15.05
CA ILE A 175 -21.99 -11.53 15.90
C ILE A 175 -21.92 -11.07 17.37
N ASN A 176 -20.75 -10.67 17.85
CA ASN A 176 -20.54 -10.16 19.20
C ASN A 176 -20.97 -8.68 19.37
N GLY A 177 -21.51 -8.05 18.33
CA GLY A 177 -21.95 -6.66 18.37
C GLY A 177 -20.80 -5.65 18.41
N ILE A 178 -19.60 -6.05 17.97
CA ILE A 178 -18.46 -5.15 17.81
C ILE A 178 -18.64 -4.39 16.50
N ASN A 179 -18.58 -3.07 16.57
CA ASN A 179 -18.70 -2.20 15.41
C ASN A 179 -17.37 -2.10 14.66
N GLU A 180 -17.44 -1.91 13.35
CA GLU A 180 -16.28 -1.74 12.47
C GLU A 180 -16.33 -0.33 11.87
N ALA A 181 -15.28 0.44 12.09
CA ALA A 181 -15.06 1.73 11.45
C ALA A 181 -13.89 1.59 10.47
N TYR A 182 -14.04 2.15 9.27
CA TYR A 182 -13.00 2.11 8.25
C TYR A 182 -12.48 3.51 7.95
N ILE A 183 -11.16 3.64 7.98
CA ILE A 183 -10.44 4.79 7.43
C ILE A 183 -9.56 4.30 6.28
N THR A 184 -9.14 5.20 5.40
CA THR A 184 -8.18 4.88 4.36
C THR A 184 -6.89 5.63 4.62
N LEU A 185 -5.79 4.91 4.77
CA LEU A 185 -4.44 5.48 4.76
C LEU A 185 -3.58 4.67 3.80
N HIS A 186 -3.19 5.29 2.69
CA HIS A 186 -2.33 4.65 1.70
C HIS A 186 -0.90 4.58 2.22
N CYS A 187 -0.55 3.43 2.77
CA CYS A 187 0.76 3.17 3.33
C CYS A 187 1.82 3.20 2.20
N GLY A 188 2.87 3.99 2.43
CA GLY A 188 4.00 4.11 1.51
C GLY A 188 5.16 3.17 1.84
N LEU A 189 6.18 3.16 0.99
CA LEU A 189 7.42 2.40 1.22
C LEU A 189 8.28 2.93 2.39
N GLY A 190 8.03 4.15 2.86
CA GLY A 190 8.75 4.73 4.01
C GLY A 190 8.71 3.82 5.25
N ASN A 191 7.70 2.95 5.37
CA ASN A 191 7.59 1.95 6.44
C ASN A 191 8.69 0.88 6.42
N PHE A 192 9.44 0.73 5.32
CA PHE A 192 10.55 -0.21 5.16
C PHE A 192 11.92 0.46 5.07
N HIS A 193 11.99 1.79 5.13
CA HIS A 193 13.27 2.48 5.10
C HIS A 193 13.91 2.46 6.49
N ASP A 194 15.19 2.13 6.55
CA ASP A 194 15.97 2.26 7.76
C ASP A 194 16.07 3.73 8.18
N ILE A 195 16.08 3.97 9.49
CA ILE A 195 16.33 5.30 10.03
C ILE A 195 17.84 5.55 10.00
N GLU A 196 18.29 6.34 9.01
CA GLU A 196 19.72 6.64 8.80
C GLU A 196 20.24 7.86 9.59
N VAL A 197 19.47 8.37 10.56
CA VAL A 197 19.86 9.54 11.37
C VAL A 197 20.07 9.17 12.83
N GLU A 198 21.12 9.73 13.45
CA GLU A 198 21.38 9.56 14.89
C GLU A 198 20.36 10.33 15.75
N ASP A 199 19.93 11.49 15.25
CA ASP A 199 18.96 12.36 15.92
C ASP A 199 17.58 12.19 15.25
N LEU A 200 16.68 11.49 15.94
CA LEU A 200 15.32 11.19 15.46
C LEU A 200 14.51 12.45 15.12
N THR A 201 14.82 13.60 15.72
CA THR A 201 14.14 14.86 15.41
C THR A 201 14.43 15.37 13.99
N LYS A 202 15.50 14.88 13.36
CA LYS A 202 15.90 15.20 11.99
C LYS A 202 15.40 14.18 10.97
N HIS A 203 14.80 13.07 11.42
CA HIS A 203 14.24 12.08 10.52
C HIS A 203 13.02 12.67 9.81
N LYS A 204 13.00 12.61 8.47
CA LYS A 204 11.86 13.03 7.68
C LYS A 204 11.10 11.81 7.22
N MET A 205 9.87 11.68 7.70
CA MET A 205 8.94 10.66 7.22
C MET A 205 8.38 11.04 5.84
N ASP A 206 8.10 10.03 5.02
CA ASP A 206 7.39 10.21 3.77
C ASP A 206 5.94 10.64 4.03
N SER A 207 5.38 11.45 3.11
CA SER A 207 3.97 11.84 3.17
C SER A 207 3.07 10.66 2.81
N GLU A 208 2.00 10.44 3.56
CA GLU A 208 0.98 9.44 3.26
C GLU A 208 -0.38 10.10 3.08
N GLN A 209 -1.18 9.58 2.14
CA GLN A 209 -2.53 10.06 1.91
C GLN A 209 -3.48 9.39 2.91
N MET A 210 -4.30 10.21 3.56
CA MET A 210 -5.25 9.81 4.58
C MET A 210 -6.64 10.32 4.20
N MET A 211 -7.65 9.49 4.40
CA MET A 211 -9.06 9.82 4.25
C MET A 211 -9.82 9.24 5.44
N ILE A 212 -10.50 10.11 6.18
CA ILE A 212 -11.35 9.74 7.31
C ILE A 212 -12.77 10.17 6.94
N SER A 213 -13.66 9.20 6.76
CA SER A 213 -15.04 9.48 6.36
C SER A 213 -15.84 10.07 7.53
N GLN A 214 -16.89 10.84 7.21
CA GLN A 214 -17.82 11.33 8.23
C GLN A 214 -18.47 10.17 8.99
N GLU A 215 -18.77 9.07 8.31
CA GLU A 215 -19.32 7.85 8.91
C GLU A 215 -18.40 7.27 9.99
N ALA A 216 -17.10 7.13 9.70
CA ALA A 216 -16.12 6.65 10.68
C ALA A 216 -16.04 7.61 11.89
N CYS A 217 -16.00 8.92 11.64
CA CYS A 217 -16.02 9.93 12.70
C CYS A 217 -17.27 9.81 13.59
N ASP A 218 -18.45 9.71 12.99
CA ASP A 218 -19.72 9.65 13.71
C ASP A 218 -19.83 8.39 14.56
N LEU A 219 -19.42 7.24 14.01
CA LEU A 219 -19.40 5.97 14.73
C LEU A 219 -18.44 6.04 15.94
N VAL A 220 -17.20 6.47 15.73
CA VAL A 220 -16.20 6.58 16.81
C VAL A 220 -16.66 7.55 17.90
N ASN A 221 -17.21 8.71 17.51
CA ASN A 221 -17.73 9.70 18.46
C ASN A 221 -18.91 9.14 19.26
N LYS A 222 -19.85 8.45 18.60
CA LYS A 222 -20.98 7.79 19.27
C LYS A 222 -20.50 6.73 20.27
N THR A 223 -19.54 5.90 19.88
CA THR A 223 -18.94 4.87 20.74
C THR A 223 -18.32 5.48 22.00
N LYS A 224 -17.55 6.57 21.84
CA LYS A 224 -16.98 7.31 22.97
C LYS A 224 -18.06 7.91 23.88
N LEU A 225 -19.08 8.54 23.31
CA LEU A 225 -20.18 9.15 24.07
C LEU A 225 -21.00 8.12 24.85
N ALA A 226 -21.15 6.91 24.31
CA ALA A 226 -21.84 5.80 24.95
C ALA A 226 -20.99 5.08 26.02
N GLY A 227 -19.72 5.46 26.21
CA GLY A 227 -18.82 4.86 27.22
C GLY A 227 -18.18 3.55 26.79
N HIS A 228 -18.27 3.18 25.51
CA HIS A 228 -17.65 1.99 24.95
C HIS A 228 -16.19 2.24 24.53
N ARG A 229 -15.46 1.16 24.28
CA ARG A 229 -14.05 1.20 23.87
C ARG A 229 -13.91 1.44 22.38
N VAL A 230 -12.81 2.09 22.03
CA VAL A 230 -12.37 2.30 20.65
C VAL A 230 -10.98 1.70 20.53
N CYS A 231 -10.80 0.74 19.61
CA CYS A 231 -9.55 0.05 19.36
C CYS A 231 -9.03 0.41 17.97
N ALA A 232 -7.87 1.07 17.90
CA ALA A 232 -7.20 1.34 16.63
C ALA A 232 -6.33 0.14 16.23
N ILE A 233 -6.54 -0.38 15.01
CA ILE A 233 -5.82 -1.54 14.51
C ILE A 233 -4.58 -1.11 13.72
N GLY A 234 -3.44 -1.09 14.42
CA GLY A 234 -2.14 -0.76 13.86
C GLY A 234 -1.77 0.73 14.00
N THR A 235 -0.49 1.02 13.80
CA THR A 235 0.07 2.36 13.98
C THR A 235 -0.41 3.36 12.94
N SER A 236 -0.69 2.91 11.71
CA SER A 236 -1.28 3.76 10.66
C SER A 236 -2.64 4.31 11.09
N VAL A 237 -3.47 3.47 11.73
CA VAL A 237 -4.77 3.89 12.27
C VAL A 237 -4.59 4.75 13.51
N MET A 238 -3.66 4.43 14.40
CA MET A 238 -3.39 5.24 15.60
C MET A 238 -2.93 6.67 15.26
N LYS A 239 -2.24 6.83 14.13
CA LYS A 239 -1.76 8.13 13.63
C LYS A 239 -2.88 8.98 13.05
N ALA A 240 -3.87 8.35 12.41
CA ALA A 240 -5.01 9.01 11.78
C ALA A 240 -6.06 9.39 12.84
#